data_AF-A0A2V9WUS5-F1
#
_entry.id   AF-A0A2V9WUS5-F1
#
_cell.length_a   1.000
_cell.length_b   1.000
_cell.length_c   1.000
_cell.angle_alpha   90.00
_cell.angle_beta   90.00
_cell.angle_gamma   90.00
#
_symmetry.space_group_name_H-M   'P 1'
#
loop_
_entity.id
_entity.type
_entity.pdbx_description
1 polymer ?
#
loop_
_entity_poly.entity_id
_entity_poly.type
_entity_poly.pdbx_seq_one_letter_code
_entity_poly.pdbx_strand_id
1 'polypeptide(L)'
;MTVGKQGNVAVTSNAPLVTVYKEIAVNAQVGDKTTNAIKNHHRYRVVAWWTSGQTGIAKSDSAPNAIHFSVSPKFLRGLEGRWTPEDLLLCAVASCYTTTFNAIAIHEQFEYTDLGVEAEAIVSKADPGYSFSEIVIRPTLTIPQDDGRERALDLLGKANALCLVSRALATPQTFEARVEVSRLYPAGPSANMDQPPQPSMQRSPLQYVWPCTMKDGTEVVLRPICPEDEPLMVKFHETLSDRSVYFRYFHSVSLRTRVAHERLARICFVDHDRELVLVADYEDPKTGHHRILGVGRLNKVPERNEGEAAVLVSDQCQSRGLGTELLRQLILVALDQKLTRVTVEMLRENLAMQTIVKRLGFRLRLLDDPTAIRAFRDL
;
A
#
# COMPACT_ATOMS: atom_id res chain seq x y z
N MET A 1 48.38 35.42 5.01
CA MET A 1 49.02 34.39 4.18
C MET A 1 49.06 33.14 5.05
N THR A 2 48.38 32.02 4.82
CA THR A 2 47.85 31.39 3.60
C THR A 2 46.82 30.34 4.07
N VAL A 3 45.52 30.51 3.80
CA VAL A 3 44.70 29.73 2.86
C VAL A 3 44.92 28.20 2.88
N GLY A 4 43.91 27.45 3.36
CA GLY A 4 43.74 26.01 3.13
C GLY A 4 42.25 25.72 2.87
N LYS A 5 41.94 25.28 1.65
CA LYS A 5 40.63 25.27 1.00
C LYS A 5 39.65 24.23 1.55
N GLN A 6 38.38 24.66 1.66
CA GLN A 6 37.20 23.80 1.68
C GLN A 6 37.08 23.04 0.35
N GLY A 7 37.01 21.71 0.41
CA GLY A 7 36.69 20.85 -0.72
C GLY A 7 35.18 20.65 -0.84
N ASN A 8 34.60 21.19 -1.92
CA ASN A 8 33.27 20.90 -2.43
C ASN A 8 33.13 19.39 -2.69
N VAL A 9 32.12 18.72 -2.11
CA VAL A 9 31.65 17.42 -2.60
C VAL A 9 30.35 17.68 -3.36
N ALA A 10 30.46 17.59 -4.68
CA ALA A 10 29.35 17.74 -5.61
C ALA A 10 28.32 16.62 -5.41
N VAL A 11 27.07 17.03 -5.26
CA VAL A 11 25.88 16.18 -5.38
C VAL A 11 25.82 15.71 -6.84
N THR A 12 26.10 14.43 -7.07
CA THR A 12 25.98 13.82 -8.40
C THR A 12 24.65 13.07 -8.49
N SER A 13 23.76 13.68 -9.28
CA SER A 13 22.69 13.13 -10.12
C SER A 13 22.17 11.71 -9.82
N ASN A 14 20.90 11.66 -9.44
CA ASN A 14 19.98 10.53 -9.60
C ASN A 14 20.09 9.94 -11.02
N ALA A 15 20.61 8.72 -11.14
CA ALA A 15 20.33 7.87 -12.27
C ALA A 15 18.98 7.16 -12.03
N PRO A 16 18.04 7.16 -13.00
CA PRO A 16 16.74 6.52 -12.83
C PRO A 16 16.90 4.99 -12.74
N LEU A 17 16.11 4.38 -11.84
CA LEU A 17 15.99 2.94 -11.54
C LEU A 17 15.81 2.04 -12.79
N VAL A 18 15.46 2.62 -13.93
CA VAL A 18 15.25 1.94 -15.22
C VAL A 18 16.55 1.34 -15.79
N THR A 19 17.72 1.87 -15.43
CA THR A 19 19.00 1.45 -16.06
C THR A 19 19.55 0.13 -15.51
N VAL A 20 19.28 -0.20 -14.23
CA VAL A 20 19.81 -1.42 -13.59
C VAL A 20 19.15 -2.70 -14.11
N TYR A 21 17.89 -2.62 -14.56
CA TYR A 21 17.11 -3.81 -14.96
C TYR A 21 17.22 -4.17 -16.44
N LYS A 22 17.81 -3.31 -17.29
CA LYS A 22 18.10 -3.66 -18.69
C LYS A 22 19.26 -4.63 -18.85
N GLU A 23 20.19 -4.70 -17.90
CA GLU A 23 21.39 -5.53 -18.01
C GLU A 23 21.16 -7.00 -17.63
N ILE A 24 20.09 -7.33 -16.88
CA ILE A 24 19.80 -8.72 -16.46
C ILE A 24 19.26 -9.56 -17.63
N ALA A 25 18.72 -8.93 -18.68
CA ALA A 25 18.17 -9.61 -19.84
C ALA A 25 19.20 -9.96 -20.94
N VAL A 26 20.44 -9.45 -20.84
CA VAL A 26 21.48 -9.68 -21.85
C VAL A 26 22.53 -10.59 -21.24
N ASN A 27 22.33 -11.91 -21.32
CA ASN A 27 23.36 -12.93 -21.57
C ASN A 27 22.82 -14.32 -21.20
N ALA A 28 21.91 -14.80 -22.05
CA ALA A 28 21.57 -16.22 -22.12
C ALA A 28 21.82 -16.73 -23.55
N GLN A 29 23.04 -16.58 -24.07
CA GLN A 29 23.53 -17.37 -25.20
C GLN A 29 25.00 -17.73 -25.03
N VAL A 30 25.28 -19.02 -25.16
CA VAL A 30 26.59 -19.66 -25.07
C VAL A 30 27.44 -19.27 -26.29
N GLY A 31 28.67 -18.81 -26.05
CA GLY A 31 29.64 -18.57 -27.11
C GLY A 31 30.83 -17.74 -26.66
N ASP A 32 31.96 -18.41 -26.44
CA ASP A 32 33.31 -17.90 -26.17
C ASP A 32 33.65 -16.55 -26.84
N LYS A 33 33.94 -15.52 -26.02
CA LYS A 33 35.09 -14.61 -26.16
C LYS A 33 35.08 -13.52 -25.08
N THR A 34 36.19 -13.47 -24.35
CA THR A 34 36.63 -12.45 -23.41
C THR A 34 36.38 -11.02 -23.90
N THR A 35 35.47 -10.27 -23.26
CA THR A 35 35.49 -8.80 -23.31
C THR A 35 34.72 -8.16 -22.14
N ASN A 36 35.44 -7.37 -21.31
CA ASN A 36 34.96 -6.31 -20.41
C ASN A 36 33.64 -6.54 -19.64
N ALA A 37 33.71 -7.34 -18.57
CA ALA A 37 32.72 -7.28 -17.50
C ALA A 37 32.88 -5.95 -16.74
N ILE A 38 32.03 -4.97 -17.04
CA ILE A 38 31.87 -3.76 -16.25
C ILE A 38 31.51 -4.20 -14.83
N LYS A 39 32.39 -3.90 -13.86
CA LYS A 39 32.16 -4.22 -12.44
C LYS A 39 31.13 -3.27 -11.83
N ASN A 40 29.86 -3.45 -12.20
CA ASN A 40 28.72 -2.81 -11.53
C ASN A 40 28.43 -3.55 -10.21
N HIS A 41 29.27 -3.34 -9.20
CA HIS A 41 29.02 -3.86 -7.86
C HIS A 41 28.16 -2.88 -7.06
N HIS A 42 26.96 -3.29 -6.70
CA HIS A 42 26.08 -2.53 -5.81
C HIS A 42 26.20 -3.03 -4.38
N ARG A 43 26.43 -2.12 -3.42
CA ARG A 43 26.56 -2.44 -2.01
C ARG A 43 25.30 -2.06 -1.25
N TYR A 44 24.72 -3.03 -0.57
CA TYR A 44 23.61 -2.84 0.35
C TYR A 44 24.10 -2.98 1.78
N ARG A 45 23.62 -2.13 2.69
CA ARG A 45 23.98 -2.15 4.11
C ARG A 45 22.73 -2.01 4.96
N VAL A 46 22.59 -2.96 5.88
CA VAL A 46 21.57 -2.97 6.93
C VAL A 46 22.28 -3.02 8.27
N VAL A 47 21.83 -2.20 9.22
CA VAL A 47 22.28 -2.21 10.61
C VAL A 47 21.10 -2.60 11.48
N ALA A 48 21.26 -3.62 12.30
CA ALA A 48 20.27 -4.01 13.30
C ALA A 48 20.88 -3.91 14.70
N TRP A 49 20.09 -3.42 15.65
CA TRP A 49 20.48 -3.34 17.05
C TRP A 49 19.33 -3.76 17.95
N TRP A 50 19.69 -4.36 19.09
CA TRP A 50 18.72 -4.74 20.11
C TRP A 50 18.31 -3.51 20.93
N THR A 51 17.01 -3.34 21.14
CA THR A 51 16.47 -2.37 22.09
C THR A 51 16.16 -3.10 23.40
N SER A 52 16.16 -2.39 24.54
CA SER A 52 15.92 -3.04 25.84
C SER A 52 14.60 -3.84 25.85
N GLY A 53 14.57 -4.97 26.56
CA GLY A 53 13.41 -5.86 26.59
C GLY A 53 13.46 -6.93 25.49
N GLN A 54 12.38 -7.04 24.71
CA GLN A 54 12.13 -8.13 23.74
C GLN A 54 12.11 -7.68 22.26
N THR A 55 12.61 -6.48 21.96
CA THR A 55 12.53 -5.91 20.59
C THR A 55 13.89 -5.47 20.06
N GLY A 56 14.06 -5.57 18.75
CA GLY A 56 15.16 -4.97 18.00
C GLY A 56 14.65 -4.01 16.92
N ILE A 57 15.56 -3.21 16.39
CA ILE A 57 15.32 -2.29 15.28
C ILE A 57 16.36 -2.57 14.19
N ALA A 58 15.92 -2.67 12.94
CA ALA A 58 16.77 -2.78 11.76
C ALA A 58 16.56 -1.58 10.84
N LYS A 59 17.64 -0.99 10.33
CA LYS A 59 17.61 0.13 9.38
C LYS A 59 18.50 -0.17 8.18
N SER A 60 17.99 0.10 6.98
CA SER A 60 18.75 0.01 5.73
C SER A 60 19.24 1.39 5.32
N ASP A 61 20.41 1.49 4.70
CA ASP A 61 20.87 2.74 4.08
C ASP A 61 20.01 3.10 2.85
N SER A 62 19.35 2.10 2.25
CA SER A 62 18.49 2.26 1.06
C SER A 62 17.00 2.46 1.39
N ALA A 63 16.59 2.33 2.65
CA ALA A 63 15.20 2.51 3.06
C ALA A 63 15.09 3.50 4.23
N PRO A 64 14.21 4.52 4.14
CA PRO A 64 14.08 5.54 5.18
C PRO A 64 13.50 4.98 6.49
N ASN A 65 12.70 3.91 6.42
CA ASN A 65 11.96 3.35 7.54
C ASN A 65 12.73 2.23 8.22
N ALA A 66 12.68 2.22 9.55
CA ALA A 66 13.26 1.16 10.35
C ALA A 66 12.23 0.05 10.60
N ILE A 67 12.67 -1.21 10.51
CA ILE A 67 11.86 -2.39 10.78
C ILE A 67 12.02 -2.74 12.26
N HIS A 68 10.90 -2.81 12.98
CA HIS A 68 10.88 -3.35 14.34
C HIS A 68 10.72 -4.87 14.26
N PHE A 69 11.62 -5.59 14.93
CA PHE A 69 11.56 -7.04 14.98
C PHE A 69 11.62 -7.56 16.42
N SER A 70 11.18 -8.79 16.64
CA SER A 70 11.34 -9.50 17.91
C SER A 70 11.81 -10.92 17.68
N VAL A 71 12.23 -11.59 18.74
CA VAL A 71 12.40 -13.05 18.66
C VAL A 71 11.03 -13.70 18.45
N SER A 72 11.01 -14.88 17.84
CA SER A 72 9.78 -15.65 17.69
C SER A 72 9.18 -16.05 19.05
N PRO A 73 7.87 -15.78 19.29
CA PRO A 73 7.15 -16.27 20.47
C PRO A 73 7.17 -17.79 20.58
N LYS A 74 7.26 -18.50 19.44
CA LYS A 74 7.22 -19.96 19.36
C LYS A 74 8.44 -20.64 19.96
N PHE A 75 9.58 -19.95 20.04
CA PHE A 75 10.84 -20.55 20.49
C PHE A 75 11.46 -19.85 21.71
N LEU A 76 11.28 -18.54 21.89
CA LEU A 76 12.09 -17.76 22.86
C LEU A 76 11.32 -16.64 23.60
N ARG A 77 10.03 -16.83 23.94
CA ARG A 77 9.20 -15.85 24.68
C ARG A 77 9.23 -14.44 24.07
N GLY A 78 9.16 -14.35 22.75
CA GLY A 78 9.06 -13.09 22.02
C GLY A 78 7.68 -12.42 22.09
N LEU A 79 7.58 -11.21 21.53
CA LEU A 79 6.33 -10.44 21.46
C LEU A 79 5.51 -10.85 20.24
N GLU A 80 4.21 -11.03 20.43
CA GLU A 80 3.27 -11.23 19.33
C GLU A 80 3.05 -9.93 18.53
N GLY A 81 2.74 -10.07 17.24
CA GLY A 81 2.43 -8.94 16.36
C GLY A 81 3.64 -8.15 15.83
N ARG A 82 4.87 -8.63 16.06
CA ARG A 82 6.10 -8.06 15.48
C ARG A 82 6.67 -9.00 14.43
N TRP A 83 7.38 -8.42 13.45
CA TRP A 83 8.14 -9.20 12.49
C TRP A 83 9.22 -10.02 13.21
N THR A 84 9.33 -11.29 12.89
CA THR A 84 10.43 -12.13 13.36
C THR A 84 11.50 -12.26 12.28
N PRO A 85 12.76 -12.59 12.60
CA PRO A 85 13.79 -12.90 11.60
C PRO A 85 13.32 -13.96 10.58
N GLU A 86 12.51 -14.91 11.03
CA GLU A 86 11.91 -15.94 10.20
C GLU A 86 10.91 -15.35 9.19
N ASP A 87 10.00 -14.49 9.65
CA ASP A 87 9.06 -13.78 8.78
C ASP A 87 9.78 -12.84 7.81
N LEU A 88 10.86 -12.18 8.25
CA LEU A 88 11.65 -11.27 7.43
C LEU A 88 12.40 -12.02 6.32
N LEU A 89 12.90 -13.23 6.61
CA LEU A 89 13.49 -14.09 5.60
C LEU A 89 12.45 -14.48 4.53
N LEU A 90 11.27 -14.94 4.96
CA LEU A 90 10.19 -15.33 4.04
C LEU A 90 9.68 -14.13 3.21
N CYS A 91 9.59 -12.95 3.82
CA CYS A 91 9.26 -11.70 3.15
C CYS A 91 10.29 -11.35 2.07
N ALA A 92 11.59 -11.50 2.37
CA ALA A 92 12.65 -11.28 1.39
C ALA A 92 12.55 -12.28 0.21
N VAL A 93 12.22 -13.55 0.48
CA VAL A 93 12.00 -14.55 -0.58
C VAL A 93 10.80 -14.17 -1.46
N ALA A 94 9.64 -13.92 -0.86
CA ALA A 94 8.42 -13.60 -1.60
C ALA A 94 8.54 -12.29 -2.41
N SER A 95 9.07 -11.22 -1.79
CA SER A 95 9.24 -9.93 -2.47
C SER A 95 10.32 -9.94 -3.55
N CYS A 96 11.41 -10.71 -3.36
CA CYS A 96 12.41 -10.89 -4.40
C CYS A 96 11.83 -11.67 -5.59
N TYR A 97 10.99 -12.67 -5.32
CA TYR A 97 10.32 -13.41 -6.38
C TYR A 97 9.38 -12.51 -7.19
N THR A 98 8.51 -11.73 -6.54
CA THR A 98 7.55 -10.86 -7.24
C THR A 98 8.25 -9.82 -8.11
N THR A 99 9.31 -9.19 -7.58
CA THR A 99 10.10 -8.21 -8.33
C THR A 99 10.83 -8.85 -9.52
N THR A 100 11.38 -10.06 -9.35
CA THR A 100 12.02 -10.83 -10.43
C THR A 100 11.02 -11.19 -11.52
N PHE A 101 9.85 -11.72 -11.15
CA PHE A 101 8.82 -12.07 -12.12
C PHE A 101 8.33 -10.84 -12.88
N ASN A 102 8.08 -9.71 -12.21
CA ASN A 102 7.66 -8.48 -12.86
C ASN A 102 8.69 -8.00 -13.90
N ALA A 103 9.99 -8.10 -13.61
CA ALA A 103 11.04 -7.76 -14.56
C ALA A 103 11.02 -8.69 -15.80
N ILE A 104 10.83 -9.99 -15.58
CA ILE A 104 10.69 -10.98 -16.67
C ILE A 104 9.44 -10.71 -17.49
N ALA A 105 8.29 -10.46 -16.86
CA ALA A 105 7.04 -10.18 -17.55
C ALA A 105 7.15 -8.94 -18.46
N ILE A 106 7.80 -7.88 -17.99
CA ILE A 106 8.08 -6.69 -18.81
C ILE A 106 8.99 -7.02 -19.99
N HIS A 107 10.07 -7.78 -19.76
CA HIS A 107 11.00 -8.16 -20.82
C HIS A 107 10.34 -9.03 -21.90
N GLU A 108 9.53 -9.99 -21.46
CA GLU A 108 8.83 -10.95 -22.32
C GLU A 108 7.52 -10.40 -22.89
N GLN A 109 7.16 -9.15 -22.53
CA GLN A 109 5.88 -8.53 -22.90
C GLN A 109 4.68 -9.43 -22.56
N PHE A 110 4.71 -10.02 -21.36
CA PHE A 110 3.67 -10.92 -20.87
C PHE A 110 2.70 -10.16 -19.98
N GLU A 111 1.42 -10.15 -20.36
CA GLU A 111 0.36 -9.51 -19.60
C GLU A 111 -0.24 -10.47 -18.57
N TYR A 112 -0.38 -9.99 -17.33
CA TYR A 112 -1.05 -10.70 -16.25
C TYR A 112 -1.86 -9.70 -15.41
N THR A 113 -2.86 -10.21 -14.69
CA THR A 113 -3.77 -9.38 -13.89
C THR A 113 -3.30 -9.24 -12.45
N ASP A 114 -2.81 -10.33 -11.86
CA ASP A 114 -2.37 -10.34 -10.46
C ASP A 114 -1.29 -11.41 -10.24
N LEU A 115 -0.41 -11.18 -9.26
CA LEU A 115 0.59 -12.15 -8.79
C LEU A 115 0.67 -12.11 -7.27
N GLY A 116 0.17 -13.17 -6.63
CA GLY A 116 0.40 -13.45 -5.22
C GLY A 116 1.56 -14.43 -5.05
N VAL A 117 2.41 -14.24 -4.04
CA VAL A 117 3.46 -15.21 -3.69
C VAL A 117 3.39 -15.49 -2.21
N GLU A 118 3.02 -16.73 -1.88
CA GLU A 118 3.08 -17.25 -0.52
C GLU A 118 4.42 -17.96 -0.31
N ALA A 119 5.11 -17.64 0.78
CA ALA A 119 6.33 -18.33 1.19
C ALA A 119 6.14 -18.86 2.60
N GLU A 120 6.30 -20.17 2.76
CA GLU A 120 6.16 -20.89 4.03
C GLU A 120 7.49 -21.57 4.34
N ALA A 121 7.88 -21.62 5.62
CA ALA A 121 9.09 -22.34 6.02
C ALA A 121 8.88 -23.17 7.28
N ILE A 122 9.57 -24.30 7.33
CA ILE A 122 9.62 -25.16 8.49
C ILE A 122 10.94 -24.92 9.21
N VAL A 123 10.86 -24.57 10.49
CA VAL A 123 12.01 -24.43 11.39
C VAL A 123 12.06 -25.66 12.28
N SER A 124 13.16 -26.42 12.19
CA SER A 124 13.36 -27.65 12.94
C SER A 124 14.55 -27.50 13.89
N LYS A 125 14.53 -28.27 14.99
CA LYS A 125 15.65 -28.32 15.92
C LYS A 125 16.84 -29.02 15.24
N ALA A 126 17.99 -28.35 15.24
CA ALA A 126 19.27 -28.87 14.73
C ALA A 126 20.29 -28.89 15.87
N ASP A 127 21.40 -29.62 15.73
CA ASP A 127 22.47 -29.59 16.74
C ASP A 127 23.70 -28.81 16.23
N PRO A 128 24.08 -27.67 16.85
CA PRO A 128 23.39 -26.95 17.93
C PRO A 128 22.34 -25.93 17.41
N GLY A 129 21.13 -25.91 18.01
CA GLY A 129 20.12 -24.84 17.82
C GLY A 129 18.90 -25.19 16.95
N TYR A 130 18.56 -24.30 16.03
CA TYR A 130 17.43 -24.42 15.10
C TYR A 130 17.86 -24.00 13.70
N SER A 131 17.31 -24.62 12.67
CA SER A 131 17.55 -24.26 11.27
C SER A 131 16.27 -24.37 10.44
N PHE A 132 16.22 -23.64 9.34
CA PHE A 132 15.19 -23.83 8.31
C PHE A 132 15.46 -25.16 7.60
N SER A 133 14.53 -26.11 7.73
CA SER A 133 14.64 -27.42 7.07
C SER A 133 14.14 -27.38 5.64
N GLU A 134 13.08 -26.60 5.38
CA GLU A 134 12.46 -26.47 4.07
C GLU A 134 11.76 -25.12 3.94
N ILE A 135 11.76 -24.57 2.72
CA ILE A 135 10.97 -23.41 2.32
C ILE A 135 10.08 -23.83 1.13
N VAL A 136 8.79 -23.56 1.20
CA VAL A 136 7.83 -23.77 0.10
C VAL A 136 7.41 -22.42 -0.46
N ILE A 137 7.56 -22.24 -1.76
CA ILE A 137 7.18 -21.00 -2.47
C ILE A 137 6.02 -21.34 -3.40
N ARG A 138 4.88 -20.69 -3.18
CA ARG A 138 3.63 -20.90 -3.93
C ARG A 138 3.20 -19.61 -4.63
N PRO A 139 3.69 -19.35 -5.85
CA PRO A 139 3.19 -18.23 -6.64
C PRO A 139 1.84 -18.60 -7.29
N THR A 140 0.87 -17.69 -7.17
CA THR A 140 -0.41 -17.75 -7.86
C THR A 140 -0.49 -16.59 -8.83
N LEU A 141 -0.45 -16.90 -10.12
CA LEU A 141 -0.51 -15.93 -11.20
C LEU A 141 -1.91 -15.93 -11.83
N THR A 142 -2.53 -14.76 -11.92
CA THR A 142 -3.83 -14.59 -12.58
C THR A 142 -3.62 -14.02 -13.97
N ILE A 143 -4.12 -14.70 -15.00
CA ILE A 143 -4.03 -14.29 -16.40
C ILE A 143 -5.42 -14.04 -17.02
N PRO A 144 -5.53 -13.15 -18.01
CA PRO A 144 -6.82 -12.77 -18.60
C PRO A 144 -7.42 -13.86 -19.51
N GLN A 145 -6.57 -14.66 -20.16
CA GLN A 145 -6.96 -15.71 -21.11
C GLN A 145 -6.17 -16.98 -20.87
N ASP A 146 -6.76 -18.15 -21.12
CA ASP A 146 -6.15 -19.46 -20.83
C ASP A 146 -5.10 -19.89 -21.87
N ASP A 147 -5.07 -19.23 -23.03
CA ASP A 147 -4.10 -19.46 -24.10
C ASP A 147 -2.65 -19.16 -23.67
N GLY A 148 -2.47 -18.28 -22.69
CA GLY A 148 -1.19 -17.95 -22.08
C GLY A 148 -0.75 -18.86 -20.94
N ARG A 149 -1.51 -19.89 -20.55
CA ARG A 149 -1.28 -20.66 -19.32
C ARG A 149 0.08 -21.38 -19.29
N GLU A 150 0.45 -22.04 -20.37
CA GLU A 150 1.73 -22.76 -20.46
C GLU A 150 2.91 -21.78 -20.41
N ARG A 151 2.79 -20.66 -21.13
CA ARG A 151 3.77 -19.58 -21.10
C ARG A 151 3.89 -18.96 -19.70
N ALA A 152 2.78 -18.73 -19.02
CA ALA A 152 2.75 -18.26 -17.63
C ALA A 152 3.54 -19.19 -16.69
N LEU A 153 3.32 -20.50 -16.79
CA LEU A 153 4.05 -21.48 -15.98
C LEU A 153 5.56 -21.46 -16.26
N ASP A 154 5.97 -21.35 -17.53
CA ASP A 154 7.39 -21.22 -17.91
C ASP A 154 8.02 -19.95 -17.33
N LEU A 155 7.31 -18.81 -17.41
CA LEU A 155 7.79 -17.54 -16.83
C LEU A 155 7.90 -17.59 -15.31
N LEU A 156 6.97 -18.26 -14.63
CA LEU A 156 7.04 -18.50 -13.19
C LEU A 156 8.27 -19.37 -12.85
N GLY A 157 8.53 -20.44 -13.61
CA GLY A 157 9.73 -21.26 -13.46
C GLY A 157 11.02 -20.45 -13.66
N LYS A 158 11.06 -19.59 -14.68
CA LYS A 158 12.19 -18.67 -14.93
C LYS A 158 12.40 -17.70 -13.78
N ALA A 159 11.33 -17.13 -13.22
CA ALA A 159 11.42 -16.24 -12.07
C ALA A 159 12.01 -16.94 -10.84
N ASN A 160 11.62 -18.19 -10.58
CA ASN A 160 12.19 -18.99 -9.50
C ASN A 160 13.71 -19.17 -9.67
N ALA A 161 14.17 -19.48 -10.89
CA ALA A 161 15.59 -19.70 -11.18
C ALA A 161 16.46 -18.44 -11.08
N LEU A 162 15.87 -17.27 -11.34
CA LEU A 162 16.54 -15.96 -11.36
C LEU A 162 16.41 -15.18 -10.05
N CYS A 163 15.50 -15.57 -9.15
CA CYS A 163 15.28 -14.93 -7.86
C CYS A 163 16.59 -14.83 -7.05
N LEU A 164 17.07 -13.60 -6.83
CA LEU A 164 18.37 -13.34 -6.17
C LEU A 164 18.43 -13.92 -4.76
N VAL A 165 17.36 -13.76 -3.98
CA VAL A 165 17.30 -14.25 -2.60
C VAL A 165 17.26 -15.77 -2.58
N SER A 166 16.41 -16.41 -3.38
CA SER A 166 16.33 -17.87 -3.47
C SER A 166 17.68 -18.51 -3.83
N ARG A 167 18.45 -17.89 -4.73
CA ARG A 167 19.81 -18.34 -5.11
C ARG A 167 20.86 -18.17 -4.02
N ALA A 168 20.62 -17.26 -3.07
CA ALA A 168 21.53 -17.00 -1.95
C ALA A 168 21.30 -17.94 -0.76
N LEU A 169 20.15 -18.63 -0.70
CA LEU A 169 19.80 -19.53 0.38
C LEU A 169 20.30 -20.95 0.11
N ALA A 170 20.95 -21.54 1.11
CA ALA A 170 21.34 -22.95 1.09
C ALA A 170 20.19 -23.90 1.45
N THR A 171 19.10 -23.39 2.03
CA THR A 171 17.94 -24.18 2.45
C THR A 171 17.22 -24.76 1.23
N PRO A 172 16.83 -26.06 1.26
CA PRO A 172 16.01 -26.67 0.22
C PRO A 172 14.71 -25.89 0.00
N GLN A 173 14.36 -25.70 -1.28
CA GLN A 173 13.20 -24.94 -1.71
C GLN A 173 12.30 -25.80 -2.60
N THR A 174 11.02 -25.87 -2.25
CA THR A 174 9.97 -26.52 -3.04
C THR A 174 9.12 -25.45 -3.72
N PHE A 175 8.80 -25.66 -4.99
CA PHE A 175 8.12 -24.66 -5.82
C PHE A 175 6.78 -25.20 -6.34
N GLU A 176 5.69 -24.51 -6.00
CA GLU A 176 4.32 -24.93 -6.33
C GLU A 176 3.59 -23.79 -7.06
N ALA A 177 3.85 -23.64 -8.36
CA ALA A 177 3.18 -22.62 -9.17
C ALA A 177 1.73 -22.96 -9.49
N ARG A 178 0.87 -21.94 -9.40
CA ARG A 178 -0.52 -21.99 -9.85
C ARG A 178 -0.80 -20.87 -10.83
N VAL A 179 -1.58 -21.19 -11.85
CA VAL A 179 -2.11 -20.22 -12.81
C VAL A 179 -3.62 -20.28 -12.75
N GLU A 180 -4.23 -19.13 -12.52
CA GLU A 180 -5.67 -18.93 -12.50
C GLU A 180 -6.07 -18.06 -13.68
N VAL A 181 -7.19 -18.39 -14.31
CA VAL A 181 -7.73 -17.61 -15.42
C VAL A 181 -8.92 -16.82 -14.90
N SER A 182 -8.82 -15.51 -14.93
CA SER A 182 -9.96 -14.65 -14.60
C SER A 182 -10.90 -14.57 -15.82
N ARG A 183 -11.88 -15.48 -15.87
CA ARG A 183 -12.95 -15.42 -16.88
C ARG A 183 -13.91 -14.28 -16.56
N LEU A 184 -13.63 -13.08 -17.06
CA LEU A 184 -14.64 -12.03 -17.15
C LEU A 184 -15.59 -12.36 -18.33
N TYR A 185 -16.78 -12.88 -17.98
CA TYR A 185 -18.02 -13.14 -18.76
C TYR A 185 -18.20 -14.46 -19.57
N PRO A 186 -19.37 -15.13 -19.46
CA PRO A 186 -19.84 -16.16 -20.39
C PRO A 186 -20.43 -15.53 -21.66
N ALA A 187 -20.19 -16.19 -22.79
CA ALA A 187 -20.71 -15.83 -24.11
C ALA A 187 -22.25 -15.77 -24.15
N GLY A 188 -22.79 -14.63 -24.59
CA GLY A 188 -24.20 -14.40 -24.96
C GLY A 188 -24.29 -13.74 -26.36
N PRO A 189 -25.41 -13.88 -27.09
CA PRO A 189 -25.41 -13.95 -28.55
C PRO A 189 -25.32 -12.59 -29.25
N SER A 190 -24.45 -12.56 -30.28
CA SER A 190 -24.41 -11.67 -31.45
C SER A 190 -25.03 -10.27 -31.29
N ALA A 191 -24.21 -9.27 -31.00
CA ALA A 191 -24.51 -7.86 -31.26
C ALA A 191 -23.29 -7.13 -31.84
N ASN A 192 -23.41 -6.77 -33.12
CA ASN A 192 -22.64 -5.81 -33.94
C ASN A 192 -21.13 -5.61 -33.68
N MET A 193 -20.36 -6.01 -34.70
CA MET A 193 -18.90 -6.04 -34.78
C MET A 193 -18.27 -4.70 -35.25
N ASP A 194 -18.81 -3.55 -34.84
CA ASP A 194 -18.28 -2.24 -35.26
C ASP A 194 -18.14 -1.21 -34.14
N GLN A 195 -18.13 -1.69 -32.89
CA GLN A 195 -17.74 -0.88 -31.74
C GLN A 195 -16.80 -1.71 -30.86
N PRO A 196 -15.59 -1.22 -30.53
CA PRO A 196 -14.76 -1.89 -29.56
C PRO A 196 -15.57 -2.05 -28.26
N PRO A 197 -15.62 -3.26 -27.66
CA PRO A 197 -16.26 -3.43 -26.37
C PRO A 197 -15.53 -2.53 -25.38
N GLN A 198 -16.27 -1.58 -24.80
CA GLN A 198 -15.70 -0.67 -23.83
C GLN A 198 -15.12 -1.49 -22.68
N PRO A 199 -13.87 -1.23 -22.27
CA PRO A 199 -13.28 -1.93 -21.14
C PRO A 199 -14.24 -1.79 -19.96
N SER A 200 -14.44 -2.86 -19.19
CA SER A 200 -14.99 -2.73 -17.85
C SER A 200 -14.01 -1.85 -17.08
N MET A 201 -14.30 -0.55 -17.12
CA MET A 201 -13.61 0.53 -16.44
C MET A 201 -13.77 0.32 -14.94
N GLN A 202 -13.09 -0.66 -14.35
CA GLN A 202 -12.77 -0.59 -12.93
C GLN A 202 -11.67 0.46 -12.85
N ARG A 203 -12.13 1.71 -12.78
CA ARG A 203 -11.29 2.86 -13.01
C ARG A 203 -10.19 2.92 -11.96
N SER A 204 -8.94 3.15 -12.40
CA SER A 204 -7.78 3.26 -11.50
C SER A 204 -8.07 4.28 -10.39
N PRO A 205 -7.74 4.00 -9.12
CA PRO A 205 -7.92 4.95 -8.02
C PRO A 205 -7.33 6.34 -8.33
N LEU A 206 -6.26 6.39 -9.13
CA LEU A 206 -5.56 7.61 -9.56
C LEU A 206 -6.41 8.59 -10.36
N GLN A 207 -7.59 8.21 -10.85
CA GLN A 207 -8.49 9.16 -11.51
C GLN A 207 -9.21 10.11 -10.53
N TYR A 208 -9.28 9.73 -9.24
CA TYR A 208 -10.07 10.43 -8.23
C TYR A 208 -9.32 11.64 -7.70
N VAL A 209 -8.98 12.55 -8.61
CA VAL A 209 -8.25 13.78 -8.32
C VAL A 209 -9.16 14.96 -8.62
N TRP A 210 -9.47 15.75 -7.58
CA TRP A 210 -10.33 16.92 -7.72
C TRP A 210 -9.66 18.15 -7.12
N PRO A 211 -9.45 19.22 -7.91
CA PRO A 211 -9.09 20.51 -7.34
C PRO A 211 -10.29 21.04 -6.54
N CYS A 212 -10.02 21.53 -5.34
CA CYS A 212 -10.99 22.09 -4.42
C CYS A 212 -10.46 23.43 -3.91
N THR A 213 -11.28 24.47 -4.00
CA THR A 213 -11.00 25.75 -3.36
C THR A 213 -11.80 25.83 -2.06
N MET A 214 -11.09 26.00 -0.95
CA MET A 214 -11.70 26.26 0.35
C MET A 214 -12.38 27.64 0.37
N LYS A 215 -13.27 27.88 1.34
CA LYS A 215 -14.01 29.16 1.45
C LYS A 215 -13.13 30.40 1.62
N ASP A 216 -11.90 30.23 2.09
CA ASP A 216 -10.92 31.29 2.28
C ASP A 216 -10.04 31.53 1.03
N GLY A 217 -10.30 30.81 -0.06
CA GLY A 217 -9.52 30.88 -1.29
C GLY A 217 -8.32 29.93 -1.33
N THR A 218 -8.07 29.14 -0.29
CA THR A 218 -6.97 28.16 -0.29
C THR A 218 -7.25 27.05 -1.28
N GLU A 219 -6.32 26.79 -2.21
CA GLU A 219 -6.40 25.69 -3.16
C GLU A 219 -5.87 24.39 -2.55
N VAL A 220 -6.64 23.32 -2.69
CA VAL A 220 -6.34 21.99 -2.13
C VAL A 220 -6.72 20.95 -3.18
N VAL A 221 -5.97 19.87 -3.28
CA VAL A 221 -6.29 18.76 -4.18
C VAL A 221 -6.78 17.59 -3.35
N LEU A 222 -8.00 17.13 -3.64
CA LEU A 222 -8.50 15.86 -3.11
C LEU A 222 -7.97 14.74 -4.01
N ARG A 223 -7.21 13.80 -3.45
CA ARG A 223 -6.63 12.67 -4.18
C ARG A 223 -6.64 11.40 -3.33
N PRO A 224 -6.48 10.20 -3.92
CA PRO A 224 -6.26 8.99 -3.14
C PRO A 224 -5.00 9.10 -2.28
N ILE A 225 -5.01 8.42 -1.14
CA ILE A 225 -3.79 8.25 -0.33
C ILE A 225 -2.79 7.34 -1.05
N CYS A 226 -1.51 7.65 -0.91
CA CYS A 226 -0.41 6.84 -1.43
C CYS A 226 0.46 6.32 -0.27
N PRO A 227 1.22 5.23 -0.44
CA PRO A 227 2.12 4.70 0.59
C PRO A 227 3.13 5.74 1.12
N GLU A 228 3.54 6.69 0.27
CA GLU A 228 4.49 7.76 0.59
C GLU A 228 3.91 8.84 1.52
N ASP A 229 2.59 8.87 1.73
CA ASP A 229 1.91 9.87 2.55
C ASP A 229 2.03 9.60 4.06
N GLU A 230 2.62 8.48 4.49
CA GLU A 230 2.75 8.14 5.91
C GLU A 230 3.37 9.28 6.76
N PRO A 231 4.48 9.92 6.34
CA PRO A 231 5.05 11.05 7.10
C PRO A 231 4.13 12.28 7.12
N LEU A 232 3.34 12.50 6.06
CA LEU A 232 2.36 13.59 6.00
C LEU A 232 1.18 13.30 6.93
N MET A 233 0.78 12.03 7.06
CA MET A 233 -0.25 11.57 7.99
C MET A 233 0.18 11.70 9.45
N VAL A 234 1.47 11.48 9.76
CA VAL A 234 2.03 11.77 11.10
C VAL A 234 1.86 13.26 11.42
N LYS A 235 2.35 14.14 10.55
CA LYS A 235 2.22 15.60 10.72
C LYS A 235 0.77 16.05 10.82
N PHE A 236 -0.12 15.46 10.02
CA PHE A 236 -1.55 15.74 10.10
C PHE A 236 -2.12 15.39 11.47
N HIS A 237 -1.80 14.20 12.00
CA HIS A 237 -2.25 13.77 13.31
C HIS A 237 -1.72 14.65 14.46
N GLU A 238 -0.54 15.26 14.33
CA GLU A 238 -0.01 16.23 15.29
C GLU A 238 -0.86 17.51 15.36
N THR A 239 -1.53 17.89 14.27
CA THR A 239 -2.39 19.11 14.24
C THR A 239 -3.77 18.93 14.86
N LEU A 240 -4.18 17.69 15.15
CA LEU A 240 -5.54 17.39 15.60
C LEU A 240 -5.70 17.61 17.10
N SER A 241 -6.81 18.23 17.48
CA SER A 241 -7.23 18.31 18.88
C SER A 241 -7.75 16.96 19.39
N ASP A 242 -7.65 16.74 20.70
CA ASP A 242 -8.22 15.55 21.36
C ASP A 242 -9.73 15.44 21.13
N ARG A 243 -10.43 16.58 20.99
CA ARG A 243 -11.86 16.62 20.66
C ARG A 243 -12.14 16.05 19.27
N SER A 244 -11.37 16.47 18.25
CA SER A 244 -11.51 15.97 16.88
C SER A 244 -11.17 14.48 16.79
N VAL A 245 -10.18 14.02 17.55
CA VAL A 245 -9.82 12.61 17.70
C VAL A 245 -10.97 11.83 18.36
N TYR A 246 -11.49 12.31 19.48
CA TYR A 246 -12.60 11.69 20.21
C TYR A 246 -13.84 11.53 19.32
N PHE A 247 -14.23 12.58 18.59
CA PHE A 247 -15.37 12.50 17.67
C PHE A 247 -15.16 11.56 16.48
N ARG A 248 -13.92 11.33 16.05
CA ARG A 248 -13.61 10.42 14.95
C ARG A 248 -13.55 8.96 15.37
N TYR A 249 -13.01 8.68 16.55
CA TYR A 249 -12.76 7.31 17.02
C TYR A 249 -13.71 6.85 18.11
N PHE A 250 -14.63 7.71 18.58
CA PHE A 250 -15.57 7.44 19.68
C PHE A 250 -14.90 7.22 21.05
N HIS A 251 -13.58 7.41 21.13
CA HIS A 251 -12.79 7.35 22.34
C HIS A 251 -11.50 8.16 22.16
N SER A 252 -10.86 8.52 23.27
CA SER A 252 -9.57 9.21 23.24
C SER A 252 -8.47 8.25 22.79
N VAL A 253 -7.71 8.65 21.77
CA VAL A 253 -6.57 7.89 21.26
C VAL A 253 -5.31 8.75 21.36
N SER A 254 -4.32 8.28 22.13
CA SER A 254 -3.07 9.00 22.33
C SER A 254 -2.34 9.23 21.00
N LEU A 255 -1.64 10.37 20.88
CA LEU A 255 -0.88 10.71 19.67
C LEU A 255 0.07 9.56 19.27
N ARG A 256 0.79 8.96 20.23
CA ARG A 256 1.68 7.80 20.02
C ARG A 256 0.98 6.64 19.31
N THR A 257 -0.26 6.35 19.66
CA THR A 257 -1.04 5.26 19.03
C THR A 257 -1.54 5.67 17.66
N ARG A 258 -1.92 6.95 17.48
CA ARG A 258 -2.40 7.48 16.19
C ARG A 258 -1.31 7.48 15.11
N VAL A 259 -0.08 7.80 15.50
CA VAL A 259 1.10 7.89 14.63
C VAL A 259 1.95 6.61 14.62
N ALA A 260 1.46 5.53 15.20
CA ALA A 260 2.17 4.25 15.16
C ALA A 260 2.30 3.77 13.70
N HIS A 261 3.53 3.45 13.30
CA HIS A 261 3.86 3.03 11.93
C HIS A 261 2.93 1.91 11.42
N GLU A 262 2.73 0.84 12.19
CA GLU A 262 1.84 -0.29 11.85
C GLU A 262 0.41 0.16 11.52
N ARG A 263 -0.09 1.19 12.20
CA ARG A 263 -1.44 1.73 11.97
C ARG A 263 -1.48 2.59 10.72
N LEU A 264 -0.51 3.48 10.53
CA LEU A 264 -0.48 4.39 9.38
C LEU A 264 -0.13 3.67 8.08
N ALA A 265 0.79 2.70 8.11
CA ALA A 265 1.11 1.85 6.96
C ALA A 265 -0.14 1.12 6.44
N ARG A 266 -0.99 0.58 7.33
CA ARG A 266 -2.28 -0.01 6.95
C ARG A 266 -3.29 0.99 6.36
N ILE A 267 -3.20 2.26 6.73
CA ILE A 267 -4.07 3.32 6.21
C ILE A 267 -3.55 3.87 4.87
N CYS A 268 -2.24 3.81 4.61
CA CYS A 268 -1.64 4.29 3.36
C CYS A 268 -1.54 3.18 2.30
N PHE A 269 -1.44 1.92 2.73
CA PHE A 269 -1.44 0.73 1.88
C PHE A 269 -2.83 0.09 1.87
N VAL A 270 -3.80 0.78 1.27
CA VAL A 270 -5.21 0.37 1.28
C VAL A 270 -5.51 -0.52 0.09
N ASP A 271 -6.20 -1.64 0.34
CA ASP A 271 -6.86 -2.40 -0.72
C ASP A 271 -8.08 -1.61 -1.24
N HIS A 272 -7.91 -0.96 -2.40
CA HIS A 272 -8.92 -0.13 -3.04
C HIS A 272 -10.19 -0.89 -3.45
N ASP A 273 -10.15 -2.22 -3.48
CA ASP A 273 -11.34 -3.02 -3.71
C ASP A 273 -12.26 -3.06 -2.49
N ARG A 274 -11.72 -2.94 -1.27
CA ARG A 274 -12.49 -2.96 -0.02
C ARG A 274 -12.69 -1.58 0.58
N GLU A 275 -11.71 -0.70 0.44
CA GLU A 275 -11.71 0.60 1.10
C GLU A 275 -11.10 1.68 0.22
N LEU A 276 -11.70 2.86 0.21
CA LEU A 276 -11.13 4.04 -0.45
C LEU A 276 -10.75 5.07 0.62
N VAL A 277 -9.55 5.63 0.51
CA VAL A 277 -9.11 6.74 1.34
C VAL A 277 -8.72 7.91 0.43
N LEU A 278 -9.36 9.06 0.66
CA LEU A 278 -9.05 10.34 0.02
C LEU A 278 -8.35 11.24 1.03
N VAL A 279 -7.28 11.90 0.60
CA VAL A 279 -6.58 12.94 1.34
C VAL A 279 -6.81 14.29 0.69
N ALA A 280 -6.95 15.31 1.52
CA ALA A 280 -6.95 16.71 1.11
C ALA A 280 -5.52 17.23 1.21
N ASP A 281 -4.82 17.24 0.07
CA ASP A 281 -3.43 17.62 -0.06
C ASP A 281 -3.30 19.10 -0.41
N TYR A 282 -2.62 19.84 0.45
CA TYR A 282 -2.28 21.24 0.26
C TYR A 282 -0.79 21.35 -0.04
N GLU A 283 -0.46 21.91 -1.20
CA GLU A 283 0.89 22.26 -1.57
C GLU A 283 1.14 23.73 -1.20
N ASP A 284 2.17 23.98 -0.37
CA ASP A 284 2.54 25.35 -0.02
C ASP A 284 3.17 26.07 -1.23
N PRO A 285 2.55 27.16 -1.74
CA PRO A 285 3.03 27.83 -2.96
C PRO A 285 4.44 28.42 -2.86
N LYS A 286 4.95 28.64 -1.65
CA LYS A 286 6.27 29.26 -1.41
C LYS A 286 7.38 28.23 -1.27
N THR A 287 7.04 27.02 -0.80
CA THR A 287 8.05 26.00 -0.44
C THR A 287 7.90 24.71 -1.25
N GLY A 288 6.78 24.49 -1.92
CA GLY A 288 6.45 23.24 -2.62
C GLY A 288 6.22 22.07 -1.66
N HIS A 289 6.07 22.32 -0.36
CA HIS A 289 5.85 21.26 0.62
C HIS A 289 4.37 20.88 0.71
N HIS A 290 4.11 19.59 0.55
CA HIS A 290 2.79 18.99 0.70
C HIS A 290 2.40 18.82 2.17
N ARG A 291 1.11 19.01 2.47
CA ARG A 291 0.50 18.87 3.80
C ARG A 291 -0.91 18.33 3.67
N ILE A 292 -1.22 17.28 4.42
CA ILE A 292 -2.58 16.76 4.51
C ILE A 292 -3.38 17.64 5.48
N LEU A 293 -4.51 18.17 5.01
CA LEU A 293 -5.44 19.00 5.79
C LEU A 293 -6.70 18.25 6.23
N GLY A 294 -6.98 17.12 5.61
CA GLY A 294 -8.13 16.28 5.92
C GLY A 294 -8.08 14.94 5.22
N VAL A 295 -8.82 13.98 5.75
CA VAL A 295 -8.86 12.59 5.29
C VAL A 295 -10.30 12.12 5.30
N GLY A 296 -10.75 11.56 4.18
CA GLY A 296 -12.02 10.88 4.03
C GLY A 296 -11.80 9.39 3.74
N ARG A 297 -12.55 8.51 4.39
CA ARG A 297 -12.51 7.07 4.16
C ARG A 297 -13.90 6.56 3.83
N LEU A 298 -13.99 5.66 2.86
CA LEU A 298 -15.18 4.89 2.49
C LEU A 298 -14.83 3.40 2.60
N ASN A 299 -15.37 2.71 3.58
CA ASN A 299 -15.25 1.26 3.72
C ASN A 299 -16.45 0.59 3.06
N LYS A 300 -16.22 -0.34 2.15
CA LYS A 300 -17.31 -1.13 1.56
C LYS A 300 -17.69 -2.26 2.51
N VAL A 301 -18.98 -2.50 2.66
CA VAL A 301 -19.55 -3.63 3.40
C VAL A 301 -20.05 -4.64 2.35
N PRO A 302 -19.26 -5.67 2.00
CA PRO A 302 -19.54 -6.53 0.85
C PRO A 302 -20.89 -7.25 0.94
N GLU A 303 -21.29 -7.64 2.15
CA GLU A 303 -22.53 -8.38 2.43
C GLU A 303 -23.80 -7.59 2.08
N ARG A 304 -23.75 -6.25 2.13
CA ARG A 304 -24.93 -5.39 1.98
C ARG A 304 -24.85 -4.46 0.76
N ASN A 305 -23.71 -4.47 0.05
CA ASN A 305 -23.40 -3.49 -1.00
C ASN A 305 -23.56 -2.03 -0.52
N GLU A 306 -23.24 -1.78 0.75
CA GLU A 306 -23.30 -0.46 1.39
C GLU A 306 -21.87 0.07 1.64
N GLY A 307 -21.72 1.39 1.75
CA GLY A 307 -20.44 2.03 2.08
C GLY A 307 -20.51 2.83 3.38
N GLU A 308 -19.58 2.60 4.30
CA GLU A 308 -19.42 3.39 5.52
C GLU A 308 -18.41 4.51 5.30
N ALA A 309 -18.87 5.76 5.34
CA ALA A 309 -18.04 6.93 5.15
C ALA A 309 -17.67 7.58 6.49
N ALA A 310 -16.41 8.00 6.62
CA ALA A 310 -15.89 8.73 7.77
C ALA A 310 -14.91 9.82 7.34
N VAL A 311 -15.01 11.01 7.92
CA VAL A 311 -14.17 12.17 7.56
C VAL A 311 -13.50 12.74 8.80
N LEU A 312 -12.26 13.20 8.65
CA LEU A 312 -11.47 13.86 9.68
C LEU A 312 -10.75 15.06 9.05
N VAL A 313 -10.87 16.24 9.64
CA VAL A 313 -10.28 17.49 9.12
C VAL A 313 -9.48 18.16 10.22
N SER A 314 -8.31 18.70 9.88
CA SER A 314 -7.46 19.46 10.79
C SER A 314 -8.24 20.63 11.38
N ASP A 315 -8.13 20.84 12.69
CA ASP A 315 -8.88 21.86 13.43
C ASP A 315 -8.73 23.26 12.83
N GLN A 316 -7.56 23.58 12.27
CA GLN A 316 -7.27 24.87 11.62
C GLN A 316 -8.07 25.09 10.32
N CYS A 317 -8.49 24.00 9.67
CA CYS A 317 -9.17 23.98 8.38
C CYS A 317 -10.67 23.67 8.50
N GLN A 318 -11.20 23.51 9.72
CA GLN A 318 -12.62 23.29 9.96
C GLN A 318 -13.45 24.54 9.60
N SER A 319 -14.74 24.34 9.36
CA SER A 319 -15.70 25.38 8.94
C SER A 319 -15.43 26.06 7.59
N ARG A 320 -14.37 25.66 6.87
CA ARG A 320 -13.99 26.17 5.54
C ARG A 320 -14.50 25.34 4.36
N GLY A 321 -15.35 24.34 4.62
CA GLY A 321 -16.01 23.53 3.58
C GLY A 321 -15.35 22.17 3.29
N LEU A 322 -14.10 21.96 3.73
CA LEU A 322 -13.32 20.76 3.38
C LEU A 322 -13.98 19.45 3.78
N GLY A 323 -14.58 19.37 4.99
CA GLY A 323 -15.27 18.16 5.43
C GLY A 323 -16.54 17.85 4.63
N THR A 324 -17.23 18.88 4.13
CA THR A 324 -18.39 18.70 3.24
C THR A 324 -17.94 18.20 1.88
N GLU A 325 -16.85 18.74 1.35
CA GLU A 325 -16.33 18.35 0.05
C GLU A 325 -15.76 16.92 0.07
N LEU A 326 -14.99 16.56 1.09
CA LEU A 326 -14.51 15.19 1.28
C LEU A 326 -15.68 14.19 1.29
N LEU A 327 -16.72 14.44 2.09
CA LEU A 327 -17.88 13.55 2.13
C LEU A 327 -18.65 13.55 0.79
N ARG A 328 -18.77 14.69 0.12
CA ARG A 328 -19.39 14.77 -1.22
C ARG A 328 -18.65 13.90 -2.22
N GLN A 329 -17.32 13.97 -2.26
CA GLN A 329 -16.51 13.15 -3.17
C GLN A 329 -16.63 11.66 -2.83
N LEU A 330 -16.63 11.27 -1.56
CA LEU A 330 -16.86 9.87 -1.16
C LEU A 330 -18.23 9.35 -1.65
N ILE A 331 -19.27 10.18 -1.64
CA ILE A 331 -20.60 9.82 -2.18
C ILE A 331 -20.54 9.64 -3.71
N LEU A 332 -19.83 10.51 -4.41
CA LEU A 332 -19.65 10.38 -5.87
C LEU A 332 -18.87 9.11 -6.22
N VAL A 333 -17.85 8.75 -5.44
CA VAL A 333 -17.14 7.48 -5.63
C VAL A 333 -18.03 6.30 -5.30
N ALA A 334 -18.84 6.37 -4.25
CA ALA A 334 -19.79 5.31 -3.92
C ALA A 334 -20.82 5.08 -5.03
N LEU A 335 -21.29 6.15 -5.70
CA LEU A 335 -22.14 6.07 -6.89
C LEU A 335 -21.40 5.42 -8.07
N ASP A 336 -20.16 5.83 -8.33
CA ASP A 336 -19.33 5.26 -9.40
C ASP A 336 -19.08 3.76 -9.19
N GLN A 337 -18.92 3.35 -7.94
CA GLN A 337 -18.74 1.97 -7.50
C GLN A 337 -20.06 1.19 -7.35
N LYS A 338 -21.20 1.78 -7.73
CA LYS A 338 -22.53 1.14 -7.72
C LYS A 338 -22.97 0.61 -6.34
N LEU A 339 -22.57 1.31 -5.27
CA LEU A 339 -23.09 1.04 -3.93
C LEU A 339 -24.55 1.47 -3.85
N THR A 340 -25.36 0.77 -3.05
CA THR A 340 -26.80 1.06 -2.91
C THR A 340 -27.06 2.15 -1.87
N ARG A 341 -26.18 2.27 -0.88
CA ARG A 341 -26.33 3.17 0.26
C ARG A 341 -24.99 3.57 0.83
N VAL A 342 -24.91 4.82 1.30
CA VAL A 342 -23.82 5.31 2.14
C VAL A 342 -24.33 5.57 3.55
N THR A 343 -23.59 5.10 4.53
CA THR A 343 -23.86 5.32 5.95
C THR A 343 -22.71 6.12 6.58
N VAL A 344 -23.04 6.93 7.58
CA VAL A 344 -22.08 7.68 8.38
C VAL A 344 -22.48 7.57 9.83
N GLU A 345 -21.59 7.04 10.66
CA GLU A 345 -21.78 6.98 12.10
C GLU A 345 -21.06 8.14 12.78
N MET A 346 -21.71 8.76 13.76
CA MET A 346 -21.15 9.89 14.49
C MET A 346 -21.73 9.98 15.90
N LEU A 347 -21.00 10.61 16.81
CA LEU A 347 -21.52 10.96 18.12
C LEU A 347 -22.62 12.02 18.01
N ARG A 348 -23.65 11.92 18.86
CA ARG A 348 -24.79 12.84 18.93
C ARG A 348 -24.37 14.28 19.26
N GLU A 349 -23.24 14.45 19.93
CA GLU A 349 -22.66 15.76 20.26
C GLU A 349 -21.97 16.43 19.06
N ASN A 350 -21.69 15.68 17.98
CA ASN A 350 -21.03 16.21 16.79
C ASN A 350 -22.02 16.97 15.88
N LEU A 351 -22.45 18.14 16.34
CA LEU A 351 -23.42 19.00 15.64
C LEU A 351 -22.90 19.49 14.27
N ALA A 352 -21.58 19.65 14.13
CA ALA A 352 -20.96 20.02 12.88
C ALA A 352 -21.17 18.94 11.81
N MET A 353 -20.88 17.68 12.13
CA MET A 353 -21.09 16.56 11.22
C MET A 353 -22.58 16.34 10.89
N GLN A 354 -23.47 16.50 11.88
CA GLN A 354 -24.92 16.45 11.65
C GLN A 354 -25.39 17.49 10.63
N THR A 355 -24.82 18.70 10.67
CA THR A 355 -25.14 19.75 9.72
C THR A 355 -24.66 19.38 8.31
N ILE A 356 -23.47 18.78 8.19
CA ILE A 356 -22.91 18.33 6.92
C ILE A 356 -23.77 17.23 6.29
N VAL A 357 -24.10 16.17 7.05
CA VAL A 357 -24.88 15.05 6.52
C VAL A 357 -26.31 15.47 6.15
N LYS A 358 -26.96 16.34 6.95
CA LYS A 358 -28.27 16.91 6.59
C LYS A 358 -28.22 17.69 5.29
N ARG A 359 -27.18 18.53 5.09
CA ARG A 359 -27.00 19.29 3.85
C ARG A 359 -26.76 18.39 2.64
N LEU A 360 -26.10 17.25 2.83
CA LEU A 360 -25.85 16.27 1.80
C LEU A 360 -27.00 15.25 1.63
N GLY A 361 -28.18 15.51 2.21
CA GLY A 361 -29.40 14.73 1.99
C GLY A 361 -29.48 13.40 2.75
N PHE A 362 -28.67 13.19 3.79
CA PHE A 362 -28.78 12.02 4.63
C PHE A 362 -29.97 12.11 5.58
N ARG A 363 -30.59 10.96 5.85
CA ARG A 363 -31.58 10.79 6.91
C ARG A 363 -30.89 10.30 8.17
N LEU A 364 -31.25 10.87 9.32
CA LEU A 364 -30.70 10.49 10.62
C LEU A 364 -31.57 9.41 11.28
N ARG A 365 -30.93 8.41 11.85
CA ARG A 365 -31.53 7.38 12.70
C ARG A 365 -30.75 7.27 14.00
N LEU A 366 -31.48 7.23 15.11
CA LEU A 366 -30.91 6.91 16.42
C LEU A 366 -30.55 5.42 16.47
N LEU A 367 -29.38 5.11 17.01
CA LEU A 367 -28.97 3.74 17.32
C LEU A 367 -29.50 3.35 18.71
N ASP A 368 -29.36 2.07 19.06
CA ASP A 368 -29.74 1.56 20.38
C ASP A 368 -28.92 2.21 21.52
N ASP A 369 -27.69 2.64 21.21
CA ASP A 369 -26.88 3.51 22.07
C ASP A 369 -27.32 4.98 21.90
N PRO A 370 -27.77 5.67 22.97
CA PRO A 370 -28.24 7.06 22.88
C PRO A 370 -27.13 8.08 22.58
N THR A 371 -25.86 7.68 22.63
CA THR A 371 -24.69 8.55 22.41
C THR A 371 -24.28 8.65 20.94
N ALA A 372 -24.66 7.67 20.11
CA ALA A 372 -24.32 7.61 18.69
C ALA A 372 -25.56 7.73 17.80
N ILE A 373 -25.38 8.34 16.63
CA ILE A 373 -26.40 8.45 15.59
C ILE A 373 -25.82 7.97 14.27
N ARG A 374 -26.66 7.29 13.48
CA ARG A 374 -26.30 6.82 12.15
C ARG A 374 -27.08 7.62 11.12
N ALA A 375 -26.36 8.25 10.21
CA ALA A 375 -26.91 8.87 9.02
C ALA A 375 -26.86 7.86 7.87
N PHE A 376 -27.91 7.79 7.06
CA PHE A 376 -27.91 6.97 5.85
C PHE A 376 -28.47 7.76 4.67
N ARG A 377 -27.92 7.48 3.50
CA ARG A 377 -28.36 8.03 2.22
C ARG A 377 -28.38 6.91 1.20
N ASP A 378 -29.56 6.64 0.65
CA ASP A 378 -29.70 5.78 -0.52
C ASP A 378 -29.13 6.52 -1.74
N LEU A 379 -28.42 5.78 -2.60
CA LEU A 379 -27.65 6.33 -3.72
C LEU A 379 -28.41 6.32 -5.04
#